data_AF-A0A7X0JNS6-F1
#
_entry.id   AF-A0A7X0JNS6-F1
#
_cell.length_a   1.000
_cell.length_b   1.000
_cell.length_c   1.000
_cell.angle_alpha   90.00
_cell.angle_beta   90.00
_cell.angle_gamma   90.00
#
_symmetry.space_group_name_H-M   'P 1'
#
loop_
_entity.id
_entity.type
_entity.pdbx_description
1 polymer ?
#
loop_
_entity_poly.entity_id
_entity_poly.type
_entity_poly.pdbx_seq_one_letter_code
_entity_poly.pdbx_strand_id
1 'polypeptide(L)'
;MNAKVDITSLPFLRLEKEQTWFEAIPGERLTIRVHSSETGGKFSIMESIAGRGAATPTHTHVEDEVFHILEGEVIFSLHGEISVLAKGDAIYIPGGAPHAWRNNAGTPARMLAFFQPGGVEQMFTEIAGLELPGIIELASKYGTVLVGPPIEA
;
A
#
# COMPACT_ATOMS: atom_id res chain seq x y z
N MET A 1 -13.95 -15.87 26.79
CA MET A 1 -13.28 -17.19 26.75
C MET A 1 -12.59 -17.27 25.39
N ASN A 2 -11.26 -17.29 25.32
CA ASN A 2 -10.56 -17.41 24.05
C ASN A 2 -10.54 -18.89 23.65
N ALA A 3 -11.29 -19.25 22.61
CA ALA A 3 -11.18 -20.57 22.01
C ALA A 3 -9.72 -20.80 21.61
N LYS A 4 -9.09 -21.85 22.13
CA LYS A 4 -7.77 -22.25 21.67
C LYS A 4 -7.89 -22.63 20.21
N VAL A 5 -7.18 -21.91 19.34
CA VAL A 5 -7.02 -22.31 17.95
C VAL A 5 -6.25 -23.63 17.95
N ASP A 6 -6.82 -24.67 17.37
CA ASP A 6 -6.11 -25.93 17.14
C ASP A 6 -5.07 -25.71 16.04
N ILE A 7 -3.83 -25.47 16.45
CA ILE A 7 -2.71 -25.21 15.55
C ILE A 7 -2.27 -26.44 14.76
N THR A 8 -2.72 -27.64 15.13
CA THR A 8 -2.27 -28.90 14.48
C THR A 8 -2.99 -29.18 13.16
N SER A 9 -4.14 -28.53 12.93
CA SER A 9 -4.93 -28.60 11.71
C SER A 9 -4.75 -27.39 10.78
N LEU A 10 -3.96 -26.38 11.20
CA LEU A 10 -3.65 -25.23 10.36
C LEU A 10 -2.66 -25.63 9.26
N PRO A 11 -2.99 -25.43 7.98
CA PRO A 11 -2.03 -25.69 6.91
C PRO A 11 -0.87 -24.71 7.02
N PHE A 12 0.34 -25.16 6.67
CA PHE A 12 1.45 -24.26 6.41
C PHE A 12 1.12 -23.45 5.15
N LEU A 13 0.72 -22.20 5.33
CA LEU A 13 0.42 -21.30 4.23
C LEU A 13 1.74 -20.76 3.65
N ARG A 14 2.27 -21.46 2.64
CA ARG A 14 3.32 -20.93 1.78
C ARG A 14 2.67 -20.14 0.66
N LEU A 15 2.70 -18.83 0.76
CA LEU A 15 2.27 -17.95 -0.32
C LEU A 15 3.28 -18.05 -1.44
N GLU A 16 2.81 -18.39 -2.64
CA GLU A 16 3.67 -18.79 -3.75
C GLU A 16 4.67 -17.69 -4.16
N LYS A 17 5.80 -18.14 -4.67
CA LYS A 17 6.96 -17.29 -5.03
C LYS A 17 6.74 -16.57 -6.36
N GLU A 18 5.87 -17.12 -7.21
CA GLU A 18 5.49 -16.52 -8.49
C GLU A 18 4.46 -15.44 -8.24
N GLN A 19 4.89 -14.22 -8.52
CA GLN A 19 4.10 -13.04 -8.21
C GLN A 19 3.92 -12.22 -9.45
N THR A 20 2.65 -11.97 -9.76
CA THR A 20 2.27 -11.06 -10.82
C THR A 20 2.55 -9.64 -10.34
N TRP A 21 3.47 -8.99 -11.03
CA TRP A 21 3.72 -7.57 -10.88
C TRP A 21 2.91 -6.81 -11.92
N PHE A 22 2.20 -5.79 -11.50
CA PHE A 22 1.41 -4.92 -12.36
C PHE A 22 1.71 -3.46 -12.05
N GLU A 23 1.42 -2.57 -12.99
CA GLU A 23 1.53 -1.13 -12.78
C GLU A 23 0.16 -0.59 -12.39
N ALA A 24 0.02 -0.04 -11.17
CA ALA A 24 -1.25 0.57 -10.74
C ALA A 24 -1.27 2.07 -11.05
N ILE A 25 -0.17 2.77 -10.79
CA ILE A 25 0.01 4.18 -11.12
C ILE A 25 1.30 4.37 -11.92
N PRO A 26 1.44 5.48 -12.68
CA PRO A 26 2.61 5.71 -13.51
C PRO A 26 3.93 5.59 -12.74
N GLY A 27 4.77 4.64 -13.15
CA GLY A 27 6.11 4.44 -12.58
C GLY A 27 6.15 3.63 -11.27
N GLU A 28 5.02 3.13 -10.77
CA GLU A 28 4.98 2.20 -9.63
C GLU A 28 4.55 0.80 -10.07
N ARG A 29 5.40 -0.20 -9.78
CA ARG A 29 5.04 -1.61 -9.94
C ARG A 29 4.67 -2.20 -8.60
N LEU A 30 3.53 -2.87 -8.52
CA LEU A 30 2.97 -3.47 -7.32
C LEU A 30 2.79 -4.96 -7.48
N THR A 31 2.80 -5.67 -6.35
CA THR A 31 2.33 -7.04 -6.25
C THR A 31 1.67 -7.27 -4.89
N ILE A 32 0.68 -8.16 -4.87
CA ILE A 32 0.00 -8.57 -3.62
C ILE A 32 0.79 -9.75 -3.05
N ARG A 33 1.44 -9.53 -1.92
CA ARG A 33 2.21 -10.57 -1.20
C ARG A 33 1.30 -11.48 -0.37
N VAL A 34 0.27 -10.88 0.25
CA VAL A 34 -0.76 -11.58 1.01
C VAL A 34 -2.11 -10.93 0.69
N HIS A 35 -3.02 -11.67 0.09
CA HIS A 35 -4.37 -11.19 -0.19
C HIS A 35 -5.27 -11.37 1.04
N SER A 36 -6.22 -10.46 1.26
CA SER A 36 -7.10 -10.51 2.44
C SER A 36 -7.94 -11.79 2.54
N SER A 37 -8.28 -12.42 1.41
CA SER A 37 -8.97 -13.73 1.41
C SER A 37 -8.15 -14.85 2.07
N GLU A 38 -6.83 -14.73 2.11
CA GLU A 38 -5.91 -15.71 2.71
C GLU A 38 -5.79 -15.54 4.22
N THR A 39 -6.17 -14.36 4.73
CA THR A 39 -6.12 -14.01 6.16
C THR A 39 -7.50 -13.96 6.80
N GLY A 40 -8.57 -14.21 6.04
CA GLY A 40 -9.95 -14.04 6.47
C GLY A 40 -10.32 -12.58 6.72
N GLY A 41 -9.79 -11.67 5.90
CA GLY A 41 -10.04 -10.22 5.97
C GLY A 41 -9.22 -9.48 7.03
N LYS A 42 -8.36 -10.19 7.79
CA LYS A 42 -7.65 -9.59 8.92
C LYS A 42 -6.60 -8.57 8.51
N PHE A 43 -5.86 -8.87 7.44
CA PHE A 43 -4.85 -7.99 6.89
C PHE A 43 -4.52 -8.37 5.45
N SER A 44 -3.86 -7.46 4.75
CA SER A 44 -3.20 -7.74 3.48
C SER A 44 -1.79 -7.15 3.48
N ILE A 45 -0.94 -7.66 2.59
CA ILE A 45 0.41 -7.15 2.39
C ILE A 45 0.63 -6.96 0.91
N MET A 46 1.10 -5.78 0.55
CA MET A 46 1.55 -5.44 -0.79
C MET A 46 3.04 -5.11 -0.78
N GLU A 47 3.67 -5.29 -1.92
CA GLU A 47 5.02 -4.79 -2.15
C GLU A 47 5.03 -3.93 -3.39
N SER A 48 5.70 -2.79 -3.32
CA SER A 48 5.85 -1.89 -4.44
C SER A 48 7.31 -1.57 -4.75
N ILE A 49 7.55 -1.30 -6.03
CA ILE A 49 8.78 -0.71 -6.55
C ILE A 49 8.39 0.62 -7.18
N ALA A 50 8.70 1.70 -6.48
CA ALA A 50 8.47 3.06 -6.93
C ALA A 50 9.68 3.52 -7.76
N GLY A 51 9.49 3.72 -9.06
CA GLY A 51 10.48 4.33 -9.94
C GLY A 51 10.66 5.83 -9.66
N ARG A 52 11.63 6.45 -10.34
CA ARG A 52 11.87 7.89 -10.24
C ARG A 52 10.61 8.66 -10.65
N GLY A 53 10.17 9.58 -9.79
CA GLY A 53 9.01 10.44 -10.02
C GLY A 53 7.66 9.77 -9.74
N ALA A 54 7.64 8.49 -9.36
CA ALA A 54 6.41 7.82 -8.90
C ALA A 54 5.94 8.49 -7.61
N ALA A 55 4.63 8.75 -7.52
CA ALA A 55 4.03 9.42 -6.37
C ALA A 55 2.54 9.11 -6.30
N THR A 56 2.00 9.06 -5.08
CA THR A 56 0.56 8.99 -4.87
C THR A 56 -0.04 10.40 -4.78
N PRO A 57 -1.32 10.58 -5.14
CA PRO A 57 -2.08 11.72 -4.64
C PRO A 57 -2.14 11.70 -3.11
N THR A 58 -2.46 12.84 -2.50
CA THR A 58 -2.81 12.85 -1.07
C THR A 58 -4.17 12.21 -0.92
N HIS A 59 -4.26 11.18 -0.08
CA HIS A 59 -5.47 10.41 0.11
C HIS A 59 -5.64 9.97 1.57
N THR A 60 -6.82 9.45 1.87
CA THR A 60 -7.16 8.82 3.14
C THR A 60 -7.95 7.55 2.87
N HIS A 61 -7.81 6.56 3.72
CA HIS A 61 -8.59 5.32 3.75
C HIS A 61 -8.85 4.92 5.20
N VAL A 62 -9.67 3.91 5.46
CA VAL A 62 -10.13 3.57 6.83
C VAL A 62 -9.21 2.56 7.51
N GLU A 63 -8.39 1.87 6.74
CA GLU A 63 -7.41 0.90 7.20
C GLU A 63 -6.25 1.59 7.93
N ASP A 64 -5.77 0.94 8.97
CA ASP A 64 -4.42 1.24 9.45
C ASP A 64 -3.42 0.73 8.41
N GLU A 65 -2.41 1.54 8.10
CA GLU A 65 -1.37 1.21 7.13
C GLU A 65 0.03 1.33 7.74
N VAL A 66 0.92 0.40 7.39
CA VAL A 66 2.34 0.50 7.69
C VAL A 66 3.13 0.38 6.40
N PHE A 67 3.98 1.36 6.13
CA PHE A 67 5.05 1.23 5.14
C PHE A 67 6.35 0.87 5.82
N HIS A 68 7.09 -0.08 5.25
CA HIS A 68 8.47 -0.39 5.60
C HIS A 68 9.34 -0.31 4.34
N ILE A 69 10.37 0.54 4.39
CA ILE A 69 11.28 0.74 3.27
C ILE A 69 12.30 -0.39 3.22
N LEU A 70 12.25 -1.21 2.17
CA LEU A 70 13.14 -2.34 1.97
C LEU A 70 14.44 -1.93 1.28
N GLU A 71 14.35 -1.00 0.32
CA GLU A 71 15.47 -0.46 -0.47
C GLU A 71 15.18 0.98 -0.90
N GLY A 72 16.23 1.78 -1.11
CA GLY A 72 16.11 3.17 -1.54
C GLY A 72 15.61 4.12 -0.44
N GLU A 73 15.04 5.25 -0.88
CA GLU A 73 14.45 6.28 -0.03
C GLU A 73 13.24 6.92 -0.72
N VAL A 74 12.31 7.43 0.08
CA VAL A 74 11.08 8.09 -0.37
C VAL A 74 10.73 9.22 0.58
N ILE A 75 10.08 10.25 0.04
CA ILE A 75 9.51 11.32 0.84
C ILE A 75 8.07 10.93 1.18
N PHE A 76 7.75 10.89 2.46
CA PHE A 76 6.39 10.69 2.97
C PHE A 76 5.83 11.99 3.52
N SER A 77 4.53 12.18 3.34
CA SER A 77 3.71 13.15 4.05
C SER A 77 2.67 12.42 4.86
N LEU A 78 2.57 12.72 6.15
CA LEU A 78 1.51 12.25 7.04
C LEU A 78 0.95 13.45 7.78
N HIS A 79 -0.34 13.74 7.60
CA HIS A 79 -1.00 14.91 8.19
C HIS A 79 -0.29 16.24 7.88
N GLY A 80 0.36 16.34 6.71
CA GLY A 80 1.10 17.54 6.30
C GLY A 80 2.52 17.65 6.87
N GLU A 81 2.92 16.74 7.76
CA GLU A 81 4.32 16.62 8.18
C GLU A 81 5.09 15.78 7.16
N ILE A 82 6.26 16.27 6.73
CA ILE A 82 7.09 15.65 5.71
C ILE A 82 8.33 15.03 6.34
N SER A 83 8.63 13.79 5.96
CA SER A 83 9.88 13.12 6.31
C SER A 83 10.43 12.31 5.15
N VAL A 84 11.75 12.20 5.06
CA VAL A 84 12.41 11.20 4.22
C VAL A 84 12.47 9.90 5.01
N LEU A 85 12.04 8.79 4.40
CA LEU A 85 12.21 7.45 4.94
C LEU A 85 13.16 6.68 4.02
N ALA A 86 14.19 6.07 4.60
CA ALA A 86 15.19 5.28 3.90
C ALA A 86 15.10 3.81 4.32
N LYS A 87 15.87 2.96 3.64
CA LYS A 87 15.95 1.52 3.95
C LYS A 87 16.06 1.23 5.46
N GLY A 88 15.12 0.43 5.96
CA GLY A 88 15.01 0.03 7.37
C GLY A 88 14.04 0.90 8.19
N ASP A 89 13.66 2.08 7.69
CA ASP A 89 12.65 2.92 8.31
C ASP A 89 11.24 2.38 8.03
N ALA A 90 10.33 2.68 8.96
CA ALA A 90 8.91 2.39 8.81
C ALA A 90 8.07 3.57 9.31
N ILE A 91 6.89 3.71 8.74
CA ILE A 91 5.88 4.68 9.16
C ILE A 91 4.55 3.97 9.40
N TYR A 92 3.90 4.32 10.49
CA TYR A 92 2.53 3.90 10.80
C TYR A 92 1.58 5.05 10.46
N ILE A 93 0.51 4.72 9.76
CA ILE A 93 -0.52 5.63 9.29
C ILE A 93 -1.83 5.14 9.94
N PRO A 94 -2.38 5.88 10.92
CA PRO A 94 -3.69 5.57 11.47
C PRO A 94 -4.78 5.71 10.40
N GLY A 95 -5.78 4.84 10.43
CA GLY A 95 -6.97 4.97 9.58
C GLY A 95 -7.61 6.35 9.67
N GLY A 96 -7.92 6.93 8.52
CA GLY A 96 -8.47 8.29 8.38
C GLY A 96 -7.42 9.41 8.32
N ALA A 97 -6.12 9.12 8.52
CA ALA A 97 -5.07 10.12 8.43
C ALA A 97 -4.70 10.40 6.97
N PRO A 98 -4.75 11.66 6.49
CA PRO A 98 -4.28 12.00 5.15
C PRO A 98 -2.79 11.73 4.99
N HIS A 99 -2.42 11.02 3.93
CA HIS A 99 -1.03 10.68 3.65
C HIS A 99 -0.74 10.63 2.14
N ALA A 100 0.54 10.73 1.82
CA ALA A 100 1.07 10.60 0.46
C ALA A 100 2.56 10.21 0.51
N TRP A 101 3.07 9.66 -0.59
CA TRP A 101 4.51 9.51 -0.77
C TRP A 101 4.95 9.87 -2.19
N ARG A 102 6.25 10.13 -2.33
CA ARG A 102 6.91 10.43 -3.59
C ARG A 102 8.34 9.89 -3.60
N ASN A 103 8.73 9.27 -4.71
CA ASN A 103 10.13 8.95 -4.97
C ASN A 103 10.79 10.04 -5.83
N ASN A 104 11.58 10.90 -5.19
CA ASN A 104 12.42 11.89 -5.87
C ASN A 104 13.85 11.46 -6.13
N ALA A 105 14.24 10.31 -5.58
CA ALA A 105 15.59 9.83 -5.76
C ALA A 105 15.85 9.50 -7.24
N GLY A 106 17.13 9.55 -7.64
CA GLY A 106 17.57 9.08 -8.94
C GLY A 106 17.48 7.55 -9.11
N THR A 107 17.05 6.84 -8.07
CA THR A 107 17.01 5.38 -7.97
C THR A 107 15.63 4.88 -7.54
N PRO A 108 15.22 3.66 -7.95
CA PRO A 108 13.99 3.05 -7.43
C PRO A 108 14.02 2.87 -5.91
N ALA A 109 12.84 2.97 -5.29
CA ALA A 109 12.62 2.60 -3.91
C ALA A 109 11.69 1.39 -3.84
N ARG A 110 11.90 0.52 -2.85
CA ARG A 110 11.13 -0.71 -2.68
C ARG A 110 10.48 -0.69 -1.31
N MET A 111 9.17 -0.84 -1.26
CA MET A 111 8.36 -0.65 -0.05
C MET A 111 7.46 -1.85 0.18
N LEU A 112 7.28 -2.23 1.44
CA LEU A 112 6.25 -3.15 1.87
C LEU A 112 5.12 -2.34 2.51
N ALA A 113 3.88 -2.51 2.04
CA ALA A 113 2.69 -1.93 2.64
C ALA A 113 1.88 -3.04 3.33
N PHE A 114 1.51 -2.82 4.58
CA PHE A 114 0.63 -3.68 5.36
C PHE A 114 -0.65 -2.92 5.66
N PHE A 115 -1.81 -3.55 5.47
CA PHE A 115 -3.11 -2.96 5.74
C PHE A 115 -3.88 -3.78 6.77
N GLN A 116 -4.57 -3.10 7.69
CA GLN A 116 -5.48 -3.71 8.65
C GLN A 116 -6.76 -2.88 8.84
N PRO A 117 -7.97 -3.42 8.58
CA PRO A 117 -8.22 -4.73 7.97
C PRO A 117 -7.66 -4.85 6.55
N GLY A 118 -7.65 -6.06 5.98
CA GLY A 118 -7.38 -6.22 4.56
C GLY A 118 -8.62 -5.89 3.73
N GLY A 119 -8.45 -5.67 2.42
CA GLY A 119 -9.52 -5.43 1.47
C GLY A 119 -9.15 -4.39 0.42
N VAL A 120 -8.46 -3.32 0.83
CA VAL A 120 -8.06 -2.22 -0.05
C VAL A 120 -7.11 -2.66 -1.17
N GLU A 121 -6.36 -3.76 -1.00
CA GLU A 121 -5.44 -4.29 -2.02
C GLU A 121 -6.15 -4.68 -3.32
N GLN A 122 -7.44 -5.05 -3.25
CA GLN A 122 -8.24 -5.44 -4.41
C GLN A 122 -8.40 -4.28 -5.40
N MET A 123 -8.58 -3.06 -4.87
CA MET A 123 -8.67 -1.82 -5.63
C MET A 123 -7.52 -1.71 -6.64
N PHE A 124 -6.28 -1.98 -6.23
CA PHE A 124 -5.09 -1.75 -7.05
C PHE A 124 -5.05 -2.63 -8.30
N THR A 125 -5.67 -3.81 -8.26
CA THR A 125 -5.76 -4.69 -9.43
C THR A 125 -6.73 -4.17 -10.50
N GLU A 126 -7.60 -3.24 -10.13
CA GLU A 126 -8.63 -2.64 -10.98
C GLU A 126 -8.28 -1.22 -11.45
N ILE A 127 -7.24 -0.59 -10.90
CA ILE A 127 -6.83 0.78 -11.26
C ILE A 127 -6.30 0.85 -12.71
N ALA A 128 -5.61 -0.20 -13.17
CA ALA A 128 -4.86 -0.17 -14.42
C ALA A 128 -5.75 0.21 -15.62
N GLY A 129 -5.38 1.30 -16.31
CA GLY A 129 -6.09 1.80 -17.49
C GLY A 129 -7.26 2.75 -17.19
N LEU A 130 -7.51 3.11 -15.93
CA LEU A 130 -8.48 4.14 -15.57
C LEU A 130 -7.87 5.55 -15.62
N GLU A 131 -8.64 6.50 -16.14
CA GLU A 131 -8.37 7.93 -15.99
C GLU A 131 -8.77 8.40 -14.59
N LEU A 132 -8.26 9.57 -14.15
CA LEU A 132 -8.46 10.10 -12.79
C LEU A 132 -9.92 10.05 -12.29
N PRO A 133 -10.96 10.42 -13.08
CA PRO A 133 -12.35 10.29 -12.63
C PRO A 133 -12.75 8.85 -12.29
N GLY A 134 -12.30 7.88 -13.09
CA GLY A 134 -12.54 6.46 -12.86
C GLY A 134 -11.78 5.94 -11.64
N ILE A 135 -10.54 6.41 -11.43
CA ILE A 135 -9.75 6.10 -10.24
C ILE A 135 -10.47 6.60 -8.98
N ILE A 136 -11.01 7.82 -8.99
CA ILE A 136 -11.75 8.39 -7.86
C ILE A 136 -13.00 7.56 -7.55
N GLU A 137 -13.79 7.21 -8.58
CA GLU A 137 -14.98 6.38 -8.40
C GLU A 137 -14.62 5.01 -7.82
N LEU A 138 -13.61 4.34 -8.38
CA LEU A 138 -13.13 3.05 -7.90
C LEU A 138 -12.64 3.14 -6.45
N ALA A 139 -11.78 4.10 -6.14
CA ALA A 139 -11.22 4.31 -4.80
C ALA A 139 -12.33 4.48 -3.75
N SER A 140 -13.39 5.22 -4.08
CA SER A 140 -14.51 5.43 -3.16
C SER A 140 -15.25 4.14 -2.79
N LYS A 141 -15.30 3.14 -3.69
CA LYS A 141 -15.91 1.81 -3.41
C LYS A 141 -15.13 1.03 -2.37
N TYR A 142 -13.84 1.34 -2.22
CA TYR A 142 -12.92 0.73 -1.26
C TYR A 142 -12.65 1.63 -0.04
N GLY A 143 -13.42 2.72 0.15
CA GLY A 143 -13.23 3.62 1.29
C GLY A 143 -12.03 4.56 1.17
N THR A 144 -11.36 4.59 0.01
CA THR A 144 -10.25 5.50 -0.28
C THR A 144 -10.76 6.80 -0.90
N VAL A 145 -10.34 7.94 -0.35
CA VAL A 145 -10.73 9.27 -0.80
C VAL A 145 -9.47 10.08 -1.12
N LEU A 146 -9.40 10.59 -2.35
CA LEU A 146 -8.37 11.56 -2.74
C LEU A 146 -8.73 12.93 -2.17
N VAL A 147 -7.82 13.51 -1.40
CA VAL A 147 -8.01 14.79 -0.69
C VAL A 147 -7.04 15.89 -1.15
N GLY A 148 -6.11 15.57 -2.04
CA GLY A 148 -5.20 16.56 -2.61
C GLY A 148 -4.30 16.01 -3.72
N PRO A 149 -3.53 16.88 -4.38
CA PRO A 149 -2.56 16.47 -5.39
C PRO A 149 -1.41 15.65 -4.75
N PRO A 150 -0.55 15.03 -5.58
CA PRO A 150 0.74 14.52 -5.11
C PRO A 150 1.56 15.63 -4.46
N ILE A 151 2.39 15.26 -3.48
CA ILE A 151 3.31 16.20 -2.84
C ILE A 151 4.37 16.70 -3.84
N GLU A 152 4.71 17.99 -3.77
CA GLU A 152 5.68 18.66 -4.66
C GLU A 152 7.12 18.60 -4.16
N ALA A 153 7.36 17.95 -3.02
CA ALA A 153 8.68 17.81 -2.40
C ALA A 153 9.75 17.38 -3.40
#